data_AF-A0A2X3HHH2-F1
#
_entry.id   AF-A0A2X3HHH2-F1
#
_cell.length_a   1.000
_cell.length_b   1.000
_cell.length_c   1.000
_cell.angle_alpha   90.00
_cell.angle_beta   90.00
_cell.angle_gamma   90.00
#
_symmetry.space_group_name_H-M   'P 1'
#
loop_
_entity.id
_entity.type
_entity.pdbx_description
1 polymer ?
#
loop_
_entity_poly.entity_id
_entity_poly.type
_entity_poly.pdbx_seq_one_letter_code
_entity_poly.pdbx_strand_id
1 'polypeptide(L)'
;MQGGYNIHPLIDALDDAKLAPIAAKALSHTLLMFDNFYDVEEKAKAGNEHAKQVMQSWADAEWFLNRPQLAEKITVTVFKVTGETNTDDLSPAPDAWSRPDIPLHALAMLKNPREGIEPDQPGVVGPIKQIEALQQKGYPLAYVGDVVGTGSSRKSATNSVLWFMGDDIPNVPNKRGGGLCLGGKIAPIFFNTMEDAGALPIEVDVSNLNMGDVIDVYPFKGEVRNHETNELLASFELKTDVLIDEVRAGGRIPLIIGRGLTTKAREALGPAAQRCLPSGERRGGKHPRLLAGAENGWPRLRRCRYPSGRLLRTENDLRRFSGHHRSNDP
;
A
#
# COMPACT_ATOMS: atom_id res chain seq x y z
N MET A 1 -4.98 -18.18 -1.35
CA MET A 1 -5.54 -17.84 -0.02
C MET A 1 -4.65 -16.89 0.79
N GLN A 2 -3.68 -16.19 0.16
CA GLN A 2 -2.72 -15.26 0.79
C GLN A 2 -1.74 -15.89 1.79
N GLY A 3 -2.23 -16.60 2.81
CA GLY A 3 -1.44 -17.29 3.84
C GLY A 3 -2.32 -17.80 4.98
N GLY A 4 -1.70 -18.38 6.01
CA GLY A 4 -2.38 -18.97 7.17
C GLY A 4 -2.65 -20.47 6.99
N TYR A 5 -3.91 -20.90 7.11
CA TYR A 5 -4.26 -22.33 7.11
C TYR A 5 -3.94 -23.08 5.82
N ASN A 6 -3.72 -22.38 4.71
CA ASN A 6 -3.37 -23.00 3.43
C ASN A 6 -1.89 -23.39 3.31
N ILE A 7 -1.03 -22.97 4.25
CA ILE A 7 0.42 -23.14 4.13
C ILE A 7 0.83 -24.60 4.34
N HIS A 8 0.47 -25.21 5.46
CA HIS A 8 0.85 -26.59 5.78
C HIS A 8 0.39 -27.59 4.71
N PRO A 9 -0.88 -27.57 4.23
CA PRO A 9 -1.30 -28.45 3.15
C PRO A 9 -0.47 -28.31 1.86
N LEU A 10 0.00 -27.09 1.54
CA LEU A 10 0.86 -26.87 0.37
C LEU A 10 2.27 -27.42 0.61
N ILE A 11 2.79 -27.34 1.84
CA ILE A 11 4.11 -27.91 2.19
C ILE A 11 4.05 -29.43 2.16
N ASP A 12 3.01 -30.05 2.73
CA ASP A 12 2.80 -31.50 2.70
C ASP A 12 2.69 -32.02 1.26
N ALA A 13 2.00 -31.26 0.39
CA ALA A 13 1.85 -31.61 -1.02
C ALA A 13 3.16 -31.60 -1.82
N LEU A 14 4.27 -31.06 -1.28
CA LEU A 14 5.59 -31.15 -1.92
C LEU A 14 6.13 -32.59 -1.94
N ASP A 15 5.61 -33.50 -1.11
CA ASP A 15 6.04 -34.90 -1.07
C ASP A 15 5.20 -35.80 -2.00
N ASP A 16 4.12 -35.28 -2.59
CA ASP A 16 3.27 -36.02 -3.53
C ASP A 16 3.69 -35.71 -4.98
N ALA A 17 4.11 -36.72 -5.73
CA ALA A 17 4.64 -36.56 -7.08
C ALA A 17 3.66 -35.89 -8.08
N LYS A 18 2.34 -36.01 -7.87
CA LYS A 18 1.32 -35.38 -8.73
C LYS A 18 1.02 -33.95 -8.31
N LEU A 19 1.05 -33.66 -7.00
CA LEU A 19 0.69 -32.35 -6.46
C LEU A 19 1.88 -31.41 -6.31
N ALA A 20 3.10 -31.92 -6.13
CA ALA A 20 4.29 -31.14 -5.83
C ALA A 20 4.60 -30.04 -6.86
N PRO A 21 4.46 -30.25 -8.19
CA PRO A 21 4.65 -29.16 -9.15
C PRO A 21 3.65 -28.00 -8.97
N ILE A 22 2.41 -28.31 -8.58
CA ILE A 22 1.34 -27.33 -8.37
C ILE A 22 1.59 -26.59 -7.06
N ALA A 23 1.92 -27.32 -6.00
CA ALA A 23 2.22 -26.78 -4.69
C ALA A 23 3.46 -25.88 -4.72
N ALA A 24 4.52 -26.29 -5.42
CA ALA A 24 5.73 -25.48 -5.61
C ALA A 24 5.39 -24.14 -6.26
N LYS A 25 4.62 -24.15 -7.36
CA LYS A 25 4.17 -22.91 -8.01
C LYS A 25 3.36 -22.02 -7.07
N ALA A 26 2.48 -22.59 -6.25
CA ALA A 26 1.70 -21.82 -5.29
C ALA A 26 2.58 -21.21 -4.18
N LEU A 27 3.52 -21.97 -3.62
CA LEU A 27 4.44 -21.52 -2.56
C LEU A 27 5.42 -20.46 -3.08
N SER A 28 5.91 -20.57 -4.31
CA SER A 28 6.75 -19.56 -4.98
C SER A 28 6.17 -18.15 -4.97
N HIS A 29 4.84 -18.03 -5.00
CA HIS A 29 4.12 -16.75 -4.97
C HIS A 29 3.50 -16.40 -3.61
N THR A 30 3.71 -17.24 -2.59
CA THR A 30 3.16 -17.03 -1.25
C THR A 30 4.16 -16.28 -0.37
N LEU A 31 3.82 -15.05 0.04
CA LEU A 31 4.71 -14.20 0.82
C LEU A 31 4.64 -14.46 2.33
N LEU A 32 3.46 -14.83 2.82
CA LEU A 32 3.16 -14.97 4.25
C LEU A 32 3.66 -16.33 4.80
N MET A 33 4.90 -16.68 4.50
CA MET A 33 5.54 -17.92 4.95
C MET A 33 5.97 -17.85 6.42
N PHE A 34 6.49 -16.70 6.86
CA PHE A 34 7.02 -16.49 8.21
C PHE A 34 7.96 -17.63 8.64
N ASP A 35 7.66 -18.34 9.73
CA ASP A 35 8.49 -19.44 10.22
C ASP A 35 8.32 -20.73 9.40
N ASN A 36 7.22 -20.90 8.68
CA ASN A 36 7.03 -22.05 7.76
C ASN A 36 8.02 -22.03 6.58
N PHE A 37 8.81 -20.95 6.44
CA PHE A 37 9.98 -20.93 5.57
C PHE A 37 10.95 -22.08 5.89
N TYR A 38 11.17 -22.36 7.18
CA TYR A 38 12.14 -23.37 7.62
C TYR A 38 11.69 -24.79 7.27
N ASP A 39 10.39 -25.05 7.23
CA ASP A 39 9.85 -26.36 6.83
C ASP A 39 10.13 -26.66 5.35
N VAL A 40 10.02 -25.64 4.48
CA VAL A 40 10.38 -25.76 3.07
C VAL A 40 11.91 -25.90 2.91
N GLU A 41 12.67 -25.14 3.69
CA GLU A 41 14.14 -25.22 3.70
C GLU A 41 14.62 -26.62 4.11
N GLU A 42 14.03 -27.22 5.14
CA GLU A 42 14.36 -28.56 5.62
C GLU A 42 14.11 -29.61 4.52
N LYS A 43 12.94 -29.55 3.86
CA LYS A 43 12.64 -30.44 2.73
C LYS A 43 13.63 -30.28 1.58
N ALA A 44 14.02 -29.04 1.26
CA ALA A 44 15.02 -28.77 0.23
C ALA A 44 16.39 -29.37 0.59
N LYS A 45 16.82 -29.23 1.85
CA LYS A 45 18.05 -29.82 2.39
C LYS A 45 18.01 -31.35 2.43
N ALA A 46 16.84 -31.94 2.65
CA ALA A 46 16.59 -33.37 2.59
C ALA A 46 16.55 -33.93 1.14
N GLY A 47 16.67 -33.07 0.12
CA GLY A 47 16.77 -33.47 -1.29
C GLY A 47 15.49 -33.36 -2.09
N ASN A 48 14.41 -32.77 -1.57
CA ASN A 48 13.18 -32.55 -2.33
C ASN A 48 13.42 -31.46 -3.41
N GLU A 49 13.40 -31.86 -4.69
CA GLU A 49 13.65 -30.97 -5.82
C GLU A 49 12.60 -29.85 -5.97
N HIS A 50 11.34 -30.12 -5.61
CA HIS A 50 10.29 -29.10 -5.64
C HIS A 50 10.46 -28.06 -4.53
N ALA A 51 10.91 -28.47 -3.35
CA ALA A 51 11.26 -27.55 -2.28
C ALA A 51 12.49 -26.68 -2.66
N LYS A 52 13.50 -27.26 -3.32
CA LYS A 52 14.63 -26.50 -3.89
C LYS A 52 14.16 -25.47 -4.92
N GLN A 53 13.23 -25.83 -5.79
CA GLN A 53 12.63 -24.92 -6.76
C GLN A 53 11.94 -23.74 -6.07
N VAL A 54 11.17 -23.97 -5.00
CA VAL A 54 10.52 -22.90 -4.22
C VAL A 54 11.56 -21.95 -3.61
N MET A 55 12.60 -22.51 -2.98
CA MET A 55 13.69 -21.72 -2.38
C MET A 55 14.40 -20.85 -3.43
N GLN A 56 14.69 -21.42 -4.61
CA GLN A 56 15.32 -20.69 -5.71
C GLN A 56 14.40 -19.57 -6.24
N SER A 57 13.12 -19.85 -6.43
CA SER A 57 12.12 -18.86 -6.88
C SER A 57 12.01 -17.66 -5.92
N TRP A 58 12.02 -17.90 -4.61
CA TRP A 58 12.07 -16.82 -3.62
C TRP A 58 13.38 -16.04 -3.68
N ALA A 59 14.52 -16.72 -3.84
CA ALA A 59 15.83 -16.08 -3.97
C ALA A 59 15.95 -15.24 -5.25
N ASP A 60 15.31 -15.65 -6.34
CA ASP A 60 15.25 -14.90 -7.60
C ASP A 60 14.18 -13.80 -7.59
N ALA A 61 13.39 -13.71 -6.51
CA ALA A 61 12.31 -12.77 -6.32
C ALA A 61 11.24 -12.82 -7.43
N GLU A 62 10.92 -14.02 -7.92
CA GLU A 62 9.90 -14.23 -8.95
C GLU A 62 8.52 -13.72 -8.51
N TRP A 63 8.21 -13.78 -7.21
CA TRP A 63 6.99 -13.20 -6.63
C TRP A 63 6.81 -11.71 -6.94
N PHE A 64 7.93 -10.98 -7.10
CA PHE A 64 7.96 -9.56 -7.43
C PHE A 64 8.12 -9.33 -8.94
N LEU A 65 9.06 -10.05 -9.57
CA LEU A 65 9.37 -9.87 -10.99
C LEU A 65 8.25 -10.29 -11.93
N ASN A 66 7.38 -11.22 -11.52
CA ASN A 66 6.21 -11.62 -12.29
C ASN A 66 5.02 -10.67 -12.14
N ARG A 67 5.11 -9.63 -11.30
CA ARG A 67 4.10 -8.58 -11.19
C ARG A 67 4.35 -7.48 -12.24
N PRO A 68 3.29 -6.89 -12.84
CA PRO A 68 3.44 -5.77 -13.77
C PRO A 68 4.24 -4.63 -13.16
N GLN A 69 5.14 -4.03 -13.94
CA GLN A 69 5.86 -2.82 -13.51
C GLN A 69 4.90 -1.63 -13.46
N LEU A 70 5.24 -0.63 -12.63
CA LEU A 70 4.57 0.66 -12.68
C LEU A 70 4.72 1.24 -14.09
N ALA A 71 3.62 1.67 -14.69
CA ALA A 71 3.62 2.22 -16.03
C ALA A 71 4.42 3.53 -16.09
N GLU A 72 5.15 3.75 -17.19
CA GLU A 72 5.86 5.02 -17.42
C GLU A 72 4.93 6.21 -17.56
N LYS A 73 3.67 5.95 -17.97
CA LYS A 73 2.59 6.90 -18.13
C LYS A 73 1.30 6.30 -17.57
N ILE A 74 0.61 7.05 -16.72
CA ILE A 74 -0.68 6.69 -16.13
C ILE A 74 -1.68 7.77 -16.54
N THR A 75 -2.66 7.42 -17.37
CA THR A 75 -3.74 8.33 -17.78
C THR A 75 -4.91 8.18 -16.82
N VAL A 76 -5.36 9.28 -16.22
CA VAL A 76 -6.44 9.30 -15.22
C VAL A 76 -7.41 10.45 -15.46
N THR A 77 -8.64 10.28 -14.99
CA THR A 77 -9.61 11.38 -14.83
C THR A 77 -9.55 11.92 -13.41
N VAL A 78 -9.47 13.24 -13.27
CA VAL A 78 -9.36 13.93 -11.99
C VAL A 78 -10.71 13.93 -11.26
N PHE A 79 -10.73 13.40 -10.03
CA PHE A 79 -11.79 13.65 -9.06
C PHE A 79 -11.26 14.66 -8.02
N LYS A 80 -11.55 15.95 -8.23
CA LYS A 80 -11.02 17.05 -7.42
C LYS A 80 -11.95 17.37 -6.24
N VAL A 81 -11.40 17.39 -5.03
CA VAL A 81 -12.05 17.95 -3.84
C VAL A 81 -11.28 19.19 -3.42
N THR A 82 -11.91 20.36 -3.57
CA THR A 82 -11.29 21.65 -3.23
C THR A 82 -11.16 21.83 -1.72
N GLY A 83 -10.13 22.56 -1.32
CA GLY A 83 -9.78 22.81 0.07
C GLY A 83 -9.19 21.60 0.79
N GLU A 84 -9.51 21.47 2.07
CA GLU A 84 -9.01 20.41 2.93
C GLU A 84 -9.99 19.21 2.94
N THR A 85 -9.47 18.03 2.61
CA THR A 85 -10.13 16.74 2.86
C THR A 85 -9.67 16.20 4.21
N ASN A 86 -10.55 16.23 5.21
CA ASN A 86 -10.34 15.53 6.46
C ASN A 86 -10.69 14.04 6.30
N THR A 87 -10.03 13.17 7.06
CA THR A 87 -10.41 11.75 7.11
C THR A 87 -11.85 11.50 7.56
N ASP A 88 -12.46 12.41 8.32
CA ASP A 88 -13.88 12.34 8.67
C ASP A 88 -14.79 12.57 7.45
N ASP A 89 -14.38 13.39 6.48
CA ASP A 89 -15.14 13.60 5.24
C ASP A 89 -15.21 12.30 4.41
N LEU A 90 -14.16 11.48 4.46
CA LEU A 90 -14.05 10.22 3.73
C LEU A 90 -14.63 9.02 4.49
N SER A 91 -14.72 9.12 5.82
CA SER A 91 -15.16 8.06 6.72
C SER A 91 -15.77 8.69 7.98
N PRO A 92 -17.02 9.17 7.91
CA PRO A 92 -17.62 9.96 8.99
C PRO A 92 -17.70 9.19 10.31
N ALA A 93 -17.57 9.90 11.43
CA ALA A 93 -17.62 9.30 12.77
C ALA A 93 -18.95 8.55 13.07
N PRO A 94 -20.15 9.05 12.70
CA PRO A 94 -21.41 8.34 12.94
C PRO A 94 -21.50 6.95 12.27
N ASP A 95 -20.73 6.74 11.21
CA ASP A 95 -20.70 5.52 10.41
C ASP A 95 -19.55 4.58 10.82
N ALA A 96 -18.90 4.83 11.97
CA ALA A 96 -17.74 4.05 12.41
C ALA A 96 -18.06 2.55 12.58
N TRP A 97 -19.31 2.20 12.87
CA TRP A 97 -19.80 0.84 13.05
C TRP A 97 -19.72 0.00 11.77
N SER A 98 -19.82 0.62 10.59
CA SER A 98 -19.81 -0.09 9.29
C SER A 98 -18.42 -0.23 8.69
N ARG A 99 -17.38 0.39 9.28
CA ARG A 99 -15.99 0.39 8.76
C ARG A 99 -15.42 -0.99 8.35
N PRO A 100 -15.75 -2.11 9.02
CA PRO A 100 -15.27 -3.43 8.60
C PRO A 100 -15.86 -3.90 7.26
N ASP A 101 -17.06 -3.44 6.91
CA ASP A 101 -17.74 -3.71 5.64
C ASP A 101 -17.40 -2.58 4.65
N ILE A 102 -16.33 -2.78 3.86
CA ILE A 102 -15.79 -1.73 2.98
C ILE A 102 -16.82 -1.23 1.95
N PRO A 103 -17.51 -2.08 1.18
CA PRO A 103 -18.53 -1.62 0.23
C PRO A 103 -19.64 -0.81 0.89
N LEU A 104 -20.14 -1.26 2.05
CA LEU A 104 -21.18 -0.56 2.79
C LEU A 104 -20.69 0.79 3.32
N HIS A 105 -19.51 0.81 3.94
CA HIS A 105 -18.95 2.02 4.53
C HIS A 105 -18.58 3.06 3.47
N ALA A 106 -18.16 2.62 2.28
CA ALA A 106 -17.81 3.51 1.18
C ALA A 106 -19.00 4.38 0.72
N LEU A 107 -20.25 3.93 0.91
CA LEU A 107 -21.44 4.74 0.62
C LEU A 107 -21.47 6.05 1.41
N ALA A 108 -20.84 6.12 2.59
CA ALA A 108 -20.83 7.31 3.43
C ALA A 108 -19.71 8.32 3.07
N MET A 109 -18.81 7.97 2.14
CA MET A 109 -17.71 8.85 1.72
C MET A 109 -18.26 10.13 1.09
N LEU A 110 -17.84 11.30 1.60
CA LEU A 110 -18.25 12.62 1.11
C LEU A 110 -19.79 12.82 1.08
N LYS A 111 -20.52 12.19 2.00
CA LYS A 111 -21.99 12.31 2.08
C LYS A 111 -22.50 13.69 2.50
N ASN A 112 -21.65 14.50 3.13
CA ASN A 112 -21.98 15.88 3.50
C ASN A 112 -21.65 16.81 2.33
N PRO A 113 -22.59 17.66 1.86
CA PRO A 113 -22.35 18.55 0.73
C PRO A 113 -21.16 19.48 0.94
N ARG A 114 -20.39 19.69 -0.13
CA ARG A 114 -19.29 20.65 -0.19
C ARG A 114 -19.13 21.14 -1.63
N GLU A 115 -18.38 22.22 -1.82
CA GLU A 115 -18.14 22.78 -3.15
C GLU A 115 -17.63 21.72 -4.14
N GLY A 116 -18.27 21.64 -5.31
CA GLY A 116 -17.92 20.70 -6.38
C GLY A 116 -18.32 19.23 -6.14
N ILE A 117 -18.91 18.91 -4.98
CA ILE A 117 -19.31 17.54 -4.62
C ILE A 117 -20.81 17.48 -4.36
N GLU A 118 -21.49 16.61 -5.09
CA GLU A 118 -22.95 16.44 -5.04
C GLU A 118 -23.29 15.04 -4.53
N PRO A 119 -23.56 14.87 -3.22
CA PRO A 119 -23.95 13.59 -2.67
C PRO A 119 -25.29 13.12 -3.23
N ASP A 120 -25.41 11.83 -3.54
CA ASP A 120 -26.65 11.23 -4.06
C ASP A 120 -27.81 11.37 -3.05
N GLN A 121 -27.49 11.29 -1.75
CA GLN A 121 -28.43 11.56 -0.65
C GLN A 121 -27.68 12.31 0.46
N PRO A 122 -27.79 13.66 0.54
CA PRO A 122 -27.08 14.46 1.52
C PRO A 122 -27.22 13.93 2.96
N GLY A 123 -26.08 13.73 3.63
CA GLY A 123 -25.97 13.19 4.99
C GLY A 123 -26.04 11.67 5.10
N VAL A 124 -26.35 10.96 4.01
CA VAL A 124 -26.55 9.50 4.00
C VAL A 124 -25.65 8.80 2.98
N VAL A 125 -25.72 9.20 1.71
CA VAL A 125 -24.99 8.59 0.58
C VAL A 125 -24.17 9.64 -0.15
N GLY A 126 -22.89 9.33 -0.37
CA GLY A 126 -21.91 10.11 -1.10
C GLY A 126 -22.19 10.32 -2.59
N PRO A 127 -21.25 10.92 -3.33
CA PRO A 127 -21.42 11.34 -4.73
C PRO A 127 -21.19 10.17 -5.71
N ILE A 128 -21.92 9.07 -5.55
CA ILE A 128 -21.70 7.84 -6.32
C ILE A 128 -21.99 8.07 -7.81
N LYS A 129 -23.11 8.72 -8.15
CA LYS A 129 -23.43 9.05 -9.55
C LYS A 129 -22.38 9.95 -10.19
N GLN A 130 -21.86 10.91 -9.44
CA GLN A 130 -20.80 11.80 -9.93
C GLN A 130 -19.52 11.02 -10.23
N ILE A 131 -19.13 10.10 -9.34
CA ILE A 131 -17.99 9.19 -9.53
C ILE A 131 -18.19 8.31 -10.76
N GLU A 132 -19.37 7.68 -10.90
CA GLU A 132 -19.70 6.80 -12.04
C GLU A 132 -19.69 7.57 -13.36
N ALA A 133 -20.24 8.80 -13.39
CA ALA A 133 -20.23 9.65 -14.58
C ALA A 133 -18.80 9.99 -15.03
N LEU A 134 -17.87 10.17 -14.10
CA LEU A 134 -16.46 10.39 -14.42
C LEU A 134 -15.77 9.11 -14.91
N GLN A 135 -16.09 7.96 -14.32
CA GLN A 135 -15.59 6.65 -14.77
C GLN A 135 -16.01 6.32 -16.21
N GLN A 136 -17.18 6.80 -16.66
CA GLN A 136 -17.65 6.64 -18.04
C GLN A 136 -16.74 7.32 -19.09
N LYS A 137 -15.81 8.20 -18.68
CA LYS A 137 -14.77 8.74 -19.58
C LYS A 137 -13.73 7.70 -20.01
N GLY A 138 -13.74 6.50 -19.41
CA GLY A 138 -12.90 5.37 -19.83
C GLY A 138 -11.50 5.33 -19.23
N TYR A 139 -11.19 6.22 -18.28
CA TYR A 139 -9.93 6.22 -17.54
C TYR A 139 -10.16 5.99 -16.04
N PRO A 140 -9.20 5.37 -15.32
CA PRO A 140 -9.24 5.31 -13.87
C PRO A 140 -9.34 6.70 -13.25
N LEU A 141 -9.92 6.79 -12.06
CA LEU A 141 -10.00 8.06 -11.33
C LEU A 141 -8.76 8.26 -10.45
N ALA A 142 -8.35 9.51 -10.31
CA ALA A 142 -7.40 9.94 -9.29
C ALA A 142 -8.08 10.85 -8.27
N TYR A 143 -7.88 10.56 -6.98
CA TYR A 143 -8.33 11.48 -5.93
C TYR A 143 -7.37 12.67 -5.88
N VAL A 144 -7.88 13.89 -6.05
CA VAL A 144 -7.08 15.12 -6.07
C VAL A 144 -7.61 16.09 -5.04
N GLY A 145 -6.75 16.69 -4.20
CA GLY A 145 -7.17 17.73 -3.26
C GLY A 145 -6.05 18.67 -2.85
N ASP A 146 -6.38 19.84 -2.31
CA ASP A 146 -5.35 20.84 -1.96
C ASP A 146 -4.60 20.41 -0.70
N VAL A 147 -5.33 19.96 0.33
CA VAL A 147 -4.78 19.30 1.51
C VAL A 147 -5.56 18.01 1.76
N VAL A 148 -4.89 16.86 1.83
CA VAL A 148 -5.54 15.54 1.84
C VAL A 148 -5.19 14.73 3.08
N GLY A 149 -6.22 14.16 3.72
CA GLY A 149 -6.08 13.09 4.71
C GLY A 149 -5.73 13.57 6.12
N THR A 150 -6.03 14.82 6.45
CA THR A 150 -5.81 15.36 7.81
C THR A 150 -6.74 14.68 8.84
N GLY A 151 -6.42 14.88 10.12
CA GLY A 151 -7.20 14.34 11.23
C GLY A 151 -6.74 12.96 11.68
N SER A 152 -7.70 12.18 12.20
CA SER A 152 -7.43 10.92 12.87
C SER A 152 -6.93 9.81 11.94
N SER A 153 -6.09 8.92 12.45
CA SER A 153 -5.71 7.69 11.74
C SER A 153 -6.92 6.75 11.62
N ARG A 154 -7.55 6.71 10.46
CA ARG A 154 -8.62 5.75 10.14
C ARG A 154 -8.42 5.17 8.74
N LYS A 155 -8.00 3.90 8.68
CA LYS A 155 -7.80 3.17 7.42
C LYS A 155 -9.07 3.09 6.56
N SER A 156 -10.24 3.22 7.16
CA SER A 156 -11.52 3.27 6.45
C SER A 156 -11.61 4.42 5.45
N ALA A 157 -10.99 5.57 5.70
CA ALA A 157 -10.95 6.68 4.73
C ALA A 157 -10.26 6.25 3.43
N THR A 158 -9.06 5.65 3.54
CA THR A 158 -8.35 5.05 2.39
C THR A 158 -9.17 3.93 1.74
N ASN A 159 -9.77 3.04 2.54
CA ASN A 159 -10.58 1.95 1.98
C ASN A 159 -11.75 2.49 1.13
N SER A 160 -12.44 3.55 1.57
CA SER A 160 -13.55 4.15 0.81
C SER A 160 -13.07 4.76 -0.52
N VAL A 161 -11.96 5.50 -0.51
CA VAL A 161 -11.38 6.06 -1.74
C VAL A 161 -10.99 4.94 -2.70
N LEU A 162 -10.26 3.93 -2.23
CA LEU A 162 -9.81 2.81 -3.06
C LEU A 162 -10.95 1.88 -3.51
N TRP A 163 -12.06 1.86 -2.78
CA TRP A 163 -13.24 1.12 -3.23
C TRP A 163 -13.75 1.67 -4.57
N PHE A 164 -13.79 2.99 -4.72
CA PHE A 164 -14.24 3.64 -5.95
C PHE A 164 -13.14 3.84 -7.00
N MET A 165 -11.88 3.98 -6.57
CA MET A 165 -10.78 4.45 -7.44
C MET A 165 -9.58 3.49 -7.52
N GLY A 166 -9.67 2.33 -6.87
CA GLY A 166 -8.64 1.30 -6.89
C GLY A 166 -9.02 0.09 -7.74
N ASP A 167 -8.14 -0.90 -7.71
CA ASP A 167 -8.23 -2.14 -8.47
C ASP A 167 -8.67 -3.31 -7.59
N ASP A 168 -9.41 -4.26 -8.18
CA ASP A 168 -9.76 -5.50 -7.53
C ASP A 168 -8.51 -6.34 -7.23
N ILE A 169 -8.48 -6.93 -6.04
CA ILE A 169 -7.40 -7.82 -5.62
C ILE A 169 -7.84 -9.26 -5.93
N PRO A 170 -7.11 -10.02 -6.78
CA PRO A 170 -7.53 -11.36 -7.18
C PRO A 170 -7.81 -12.27 -5.97
N ASN A 171 -9.01 -12.86 -5.94
CA ASN A 171 -9.48 -13.78 -4.90
C ASN A 171 -9.60 -13.17 -3.49
N VAL A 172 -9.64 -11.85 -3.36
CA VAL A 172 -9.88 -11.15 -2.08
C VAL A 172 -11.17 -10.34 -2.20
N PRO A 173 -12.29 -10.81 -1.62
CA PRO A 173 -13.57 -10.12 -1.78
C PRO A 173 -13.61 -8.81 -1.00
N ASN A 174 -14.44 -7.88 -1.49
CA ASN A 174 -14.81 -6.64 -0.81
C ASN A 174 -13.61 -5.79 -0.34
N LYS A 175 -12.52 -5.83 -1.10
CA LYS A 175 -11.32 -5.03 -0.85
C LYS A 175 -10.62 -4.72 -2.16
N ARG A 176 -10.21 -3.46 -2.30
CA ARG A 176 -9.43 -2.95 -3.41
C ARG A 176 -8.09 -2.41 -2.93
N GLY A 177 -7.12 -2.37 -3.85
CA GLY A 177 -5.80 -1.78 -3.66
C GLY A 177 -5.46 -0.85 -4.83
N GLY A 178 -4.20 -0.46 -4.98
CA GLY A 178 -3.80 0.38 -6.12
C GLY A 178 -4.35 1.81 -6.02
N GLY A 179 -4.61 2.44 -7.17
CA GLY A 179 -5.11 3.81 -7.25
C GLY A 179 -4.05 4.90 -7.13
N LEU A 180 -4.43 6.13 -7.46
CA LEU A 180 -3.57 7.31 -7.47
C LEU A 180 -4.20 8.43 -6.63
N CYS A 181 -3.38 9.09 -5.80
CA CYS A 181 -3.79 10.24 -5.00
C CYS A 181 -2.81 11.38 -5.17
N LEU A 182 -3.31 12.54 -5.61
CA LEU A 182 -2.54 13.75 -5.78
C LEU A 182 -2.96 14.78 -4.74
N GLY A 183 -2.00 15.38 -4.04
CA GLY A 183 -2.29 16.41 -3.05
C GLY A 183 -1.30 17.55 -3.10
N GLY A 184 -1.77 18.79 -2.96
CA GLY A 184 -0.86 19.91 -2.68
C GLY A 184 -0.08 19.66 -1.38
N LYS A 185 -0.79 19.12 -0.38
CA LYS A 185 -0.22 18.53 0.82
C LYS A 185 -0.95 17.23 1.18
N ILE A 186 -0.22 16.20 1.56
CA ILE A 186 -0.82 14.94 2.07
C ILE A 186 -0.35 14.72 3.50
N ALA A 187 -1.30 14.50 4.42
CA ALA A 187 -0.97 14.23 5.81
C ALA A 187 -0.14 12.94 5.94
N PRO A 188 0.93 12.91 6.76
CA PRO A 188 1.88 11.79 6.77
C PRO A 188 1.26 10.43 7.08
N ILE A 189 0.26 10.37 7.96
CA ILE A 189 -0.43 9.12 8.32
C ILE A 189 -1.24 8.60 7.13
N PHE A 190 -1.94 9.50 6.44
CA PHE A 190 -2.73 9.15 5.27
C PHE A 190 -1.83 8.71 4.11
N PHE A 191 -0.72 9.43 3.87
CA PHE A 191 0.32 9.04 2.90
C PHE A 191 0.78 7.61 3.13
N ASN A 192 1.17 7.27 4.37
CA ASN A 192 1.61 5.94 4.74
C ASN A 192 0.52 4.88 4.57
N THR A 193 -0.74 5.24 4.83
CA THR A 193 -1.87 4.31 4.66
C THR A 193 -2.14 4.01 3.18
N MET A 194 -1.97 5.00 2.30
CA MET A 194 -2.09 4.86 0.85
C MET A 194 -0.98 3.96 0.27
N GLU A 195 0.29 4.23 0.61
CA GLU A 195 1.43 3.40 0.14
C GLU A 195 1.35 1.96 0.70
N ASP A 196 0.89 1.76 1.94
CA ASP A 196 0.66 0.44 2.53
C ASP A 196 -0.42 -0.35 1.79
N ALA A 197 -1.40 0.33 1.20
CA ALA A 197 -2.50 -0.27 0.42
C ALA A 197 -2.17 -0.46 -1.07
N GLY A 198 -0.96 -0.11 -1.50
CA GLY A 198 -0.51 -0.23 -2.89
C GLY A 198 -0.89 0.94 -3.79
N ALA A 199 -1.43 2.03 -3.22
CA ALA A 199 -1.69 3.25 -3.96
C ALA A 199 -0.40 4.06 -4.21
N LEU A 200 -0.47 4.99 -5.15
CA LEU A 200 0.58 5.95 -5.46
C LEU A 200 0.19 7.34 -4.92
N PRO A 201 0.57 7.72 -3.68
CA PRO A 201 0.39 9.08 -3.18
C PRO A 201 1.52 10.00 -3.66
N ILE A 202 1.17 11.15 -4.25
CA ILE A 202 2.12 12.14 -4.77
C ILE A 202 1.76 13.53 -4.22
N GLU A 203 2.73 14.19 -3.58
CA GLU A 203 2.62 15.62 -3.28
C GLU A 203 3.04 16.42 -4.53
N VAL A 204 2.12 17.19 -5.11
CA VAL A 204 2.31 17.95 -6.35
C VAL A 204 1.41 19.20 -6.33
N ASP A 205 1.78 20.26 -7.05
CA ASP A 205 0.85 21.37 -7.23
C ASP A 205 -0.40 20.91 -8.02
N VAL A 206 -1.57 21.16 -7.43
CA VAL A 206 -2.87 20.73 -7.95
C VAL A 206 -3.75 21.92 -8.34
N SER A 207 -3.21 23.13 -8.36
CA SER A 207 -3.92 24.37 -8.69
C SER A 207 -4.53 24.36 -10.10
N ASN A 208 -3.82 23.74 -11.05
CA ASN A 208 -4.23 23.61 -12.45
C ASN A 208 -4.96 22.29 -12.76
N LEU A 209 -5.41 21.55 -11.74
CA LEU A 209 -6.12 20.28 -11.90
C LEU A 209 -7.58 20.43 -11.46
N ASN A 210 -8.51 20.38 -12.42
CA ASN A 210 -9.94 20.59 -12.19
C ASN A 210 -10.72 19.28 -12.26
N MET A 211 -11.93 19.29 -11.69
CA MET A 211 -12.84 18.14 -11.72
C MET A 211 -13.11 17.71 -13.17
N GLY A 212 -12.82 16.44 -13.46
CA GLY A 212 -13.06 15.83 -14.76
C GLY A 212 -11.96 16.05 -15.80
N ASP A 213 -10.88 16.77 -15.49
CA ASP A 213 -9.72 16.85 -16.38
C ASP A 213 -9.13 15.46 -16.62
N VAL A 214 -8.66 15.20 -17.84
CA VAL A 214 -7.91 13.98 -18.16
C VAL A 214 -6.42 14.34 -18.22
N ILE A 215 -5.63 13.68 -17.39
CA ILE A 215 -4.19 13.97 -17.24
C ILE A 215 -3.35 12.72 -17.41
N ASP A 216 -2.12 12.93 -17.89
CA ASP A 216 -1.07 11.93 -17.93
C ASP A 216 -0.06 12.19 -16.81
N VAL A 217 0.11 11.22 -15.91
CA VAL A 217 1.13 11.25 -14.86
C VAL A 217 2.29 10.37 -15.30
N TYR A 218 3.50 10.91 -15.24
CA TYR A 218 4.74 10.20 -15.60
C TYR A 218 5.58 9.96 -14.34
N PRO A 219 5.42 8.83 -13.62
CA PRO A 219 6.02 8.61 -12.31
C PRO A 219 7.55 8.71 -12.31
N PHE A 220 8.19 8.26 -13.38
CA PHE A 220 9.65 8.24 -13.52
C PHE A 220 10.23 9.57 -14.02
N LYS A 221 9.40 10.43 -14.63
CA LYS A 221 9.81 11.77 -15.09
C LYS A 221 9.50 12.84 -14.06
N GLY A 222 8.55 12.59 -13.15
CA GLY A 222 8.10 13.59 -12.19
C GLY A 222 7.23 14.66 -12.85
N GLU A 223 6.37 14.30 -13.79
CA GLU A 223 5.57 15.26 -14.58
C GLU A 223 4.08 14.89 -14.56
N VAL A 224 3.23 15.90 -14.47
CA VAL A 224 1.79 15.83 -14.74
C VAL A 224 1.50 16.68 -15.97
N ARG A 225 0.87 16.09 -16.98
CA ARG A 225 0.55 16.76 -18.25
C ARG A 225 -0.93 16.64 -18.57
N ASN A 226 -1.46 17.63 -19.27
CA ASN A 226 -2.79 17.50 -19.86
C ASN A 226 -2.77 16.40 -20.94
N HIS A 227 -3.74 15.50 -20.93
CA HIS A 227 -3.75 14.34 -21.84
C HIS A 227 -3.94 14.72 -23.31
N GLU A 228 -4.74 15.75 -23.60
CA GLU A 228 -5.06 16.16 -24.97
C GLU A 228 -4.00 17.11 -25.55
N THR A 229 -3.57 18.10 -24.77
CA THR A 229 -2.64 19.15 -25.23
C THR A 229 -1.17 18.82 -24.99
N ASN A 230 -0.89 17.83 -24.13
CA ASN A 230 0.45 17.49 -23.64
C ASN A 230 1.18 18.65 -22.90
N GLU A 231 0.43 19.68 -22.53
CA GLU A 231 0.91 20.81 -21.73
C GLU A 231 1.37 20.33 -20.35
N LEU A 232 2.52 20.83 -19.88
CA LEU A 232 3.02 20.54 -18.54
C LEU A 232 2.22 21.33 -17.51
N LEU A 233 1.41 20.62 -16.71
CA LEU A 233 0.56 21.22 -15.67
C LEU A 233 1.30 21.39 -14.35
N ALA A 234 2.13 20.41 -13.99
CA ALA A 234 2.94 20.42 -12.79
C ALA A 234 4.13 19.45 -12.88
N SER A 235 5.16 19.69 -12.07
CA SER A 235 6.27 18.77 -11.84
C SER A 235 6.32 18.34 -10.37
N PHE A 236 6.77 17.13 -10.10
CA PHE A 236 6.87 16.57 -8.74
C PHE A 236 8.13 15.71 -8.57
N GLU A 237 8.47 15.45 -7.31
CA GLU A 237 9.46 14.45 -6.94
C GLU A 237 8.77 13.40 -6.05
N LEU A 238 9.03 12.12 -6.32
CA LEU A 238 8.55 11.07 -5.42
C LEU A 238 9.28 11.20 -4.08
N LYS A 239 8.54 11.04 -2.98
CA LYS A 239 9.12 11.06 -1.62
C LYS A 239 10.27 10.08 -1.45
N THR A 240 10.23 8.95 -2.17
CA THR A 240 11.30 7.98 -2.27
C THR A 240 11.16 7.13 -3.53
N ASP A 241 12.28 6.78 -4.17
CA ASP A 241 12.31 5.83 -5.30
C ASP A 241 11.74 4.45 -4.93
N VAL A 242 11.76 4.09 -3.63
CA VAL A 242 11.22 2.81 -3.14
C VAL A 242 9.72 2.70 -3.39
N LEU A 243 9.01 3.82 -3.50
CA LEU A 243 7.56 3.87 -3.73
C LEU A 243 7.18 3.15 -5.05
N ILE A 244 8.05 3.16 -6.05
CA ILE A 244 7.87 2.42 -7.31
C ILE A 244 7.78 0.91 -7.05
N ASP A 245 8.67 0.38 -6.21
CA ASP A 245 8.64 -1.03 -5.81
C ASP A 245 7.42 -1.35 -4.94
N GLU A 246 7.00 -0.42 -4.09
CA GLU A 246 5.84 -0.59 -3.20
C GLU A 246 4.56 -0.76 -4.01
N VAL A 247 4.34 0.10 -5.01
CA VAL A 247 3.17 -0.01 -5.91
C VAL A 247 3.22 -1.34 -6.67
N ARG A 248 4.38 -1.69 -7.25
CA ARG A 248 4.54 -2.97 -7.97
C ARG A 248 4.23 -4.18 -7.09
N ALA A 249 4.68 -4.17 -5.83
CA ALA A 249 4.40 -5.24 -4.88
C ALA A 249 2.93 -5.30 -4.41
N GLY A 250 2.10 -4.32 -4.77
CA GLY A 250 0.73 -4.18 -4.28
C GLY A 250 0.66 -3.61 -2.86
N GLY A 251 1.68 -2.86 -2.44
CA GLY A 251 1.78 -2.19 -1.16
C GLY A 251 3.17 -2.30 -0.52
N ARG A 252 3.47 -1.34 0.34
CA ARG A 252 4.71 -1.35 1.14
C ARG A 252 4.82 -2.56 2.06
N ILE A 253 3.72 -3.00 2.68
CA ILE A 253 3.73 -4.17 3.58
C ILE A 253 4.08 -5.47 2.82
N PRO A 254 3.41 -5.83 1.71
CA PRO A 254 3.83 -6.95 0.87
C PRO A 254 5.30 -6.88 0.43
N LEU A 255 5.78 -5.69 0.06
CA LEU A 255 7.17 -5.49 -0.35
C LEU A 255 8.16 -5.83 0.78
N ILE A 256 7.91 -5.35 1.99
CA ILE A 256 8.78 -5.60 3.16
C ILE A 256 8.83 -7.10 3.45
N ILE A 257 7.68 -7.78 3.48
CA ILE A 257 7.59 -9.22 3.75
C ILE A 257 8.31 -10.02 2.66
N GLY A 258 8.01 -9.74 1.39
CA GLY A 258 8.60 -10.44 0.26
C GLY A 258 10.12 -10.22 0.15
N ARG A 259 10.63 -9.00 0.38
CA ARG A 259 12.09 -8.77 0.44
C ARG A 259 12.75 -9.52 1.59
N GLY A 260 12.08 -9.62 2.74
CA GLY A 260 12.53 -10.43 3.87
C GLY A 260 12.64 -11.91 3.49
N LEU A 261 11.62 -12.45 2.83
CA LEU A 261 11.58 -13.82 2.33
C LEU A 261 12.70 -14.10 1.31
N THR A 262 12.86 -13.22 0.32
CA THR A 262 13.96 -13.31 -0.66
C THR A 262 15.33 -13.27 0.01
N THR A 263 15.53 -12.38 0.99
CA THR A 263 16.80 -12.29 1.73
C THR A 263 17.11 -13.60 2.46
N LYS A 264 16.14 -14.14 3.22
CA LYS A 264 16.30 -15.42 3.92
C LYS A 264 16.61 -16.57 2.96
N ALA A 265 15.92 -16.64 1.81
CA ALA A 265 16.17 -17.67 0.81
C ALA A 265 17.59 -17.60 0.24
N ARG A 266 18.08 -16.39 -0.07
CA ARG A 266 19.46 -16.19 -0.56
C ARG A 266 20.51 -16.56 0.50
N GLU A 267 20.26 -16.23 1.76
CA GLU A 267 21.14 -16.62 2.87
C GLU A 267 21.21 -18.14 3.02
N ALA A 268 20.07 -18.84 2.92
CA ALA A 268 19.98 -20.29 2.98
C ALA A 268 20.68 -21.01 1.79
N LEU A 269 20.59 -20.45 0.57
CA LEU A 269 21.20 -21.01 -0.64
C LEU A 269 22.70 -20.69 -0.79
N GLY A 270 23.23 -19.76 0.01
CA GLY A 270 24.65 -19.42 0.04
C GLY A 270 25.10 -18.40 -1.03
N PRO A 271 26.42 -18.15 -1.13
CA PRO A 271 26.99 -16.99 -1.84
C PRO A 271 26.64 -16.89 -3.33
N ALA A 272 26.39 -18.02 -3.99
CA ALA A 272 26.05 -18.07 -5.41
C ALA A 272 24.68 -17.43 -5.74
N ALA A 273 23.78 -17.34 -4.76
CA ALA A 273 22.44 -16.78 -4.92
C ALA A 273 22.35 -15.26 -4.65
N GLN A 274 23.46 -14.60 -4.29
CA GLN A 274 23.48 -13.18 -3.94
C GLN A 274 23.51 -12.26 -5.19
N ARG A 275 22.43 -12.22 -5.97
CA ARG A 275 22.16 -11.06 -6.85
C ARG A 275 21.18 -10.14 -6.15
N CYS A 276 21.54 -8.88 -5.90
CA CYS A 276 20.57 -7.90 -5.38
C CYS A 276 19.36 -7.80 -6.32
N LEU A 277 18.17 -7.52 -5.77
CA LEU A 277 17.10 -6.94 -6.59
C LEU A 277 17.68 -5.70 -7.28
N PRO A 278 17.51 -5.51 -8.60
CA PRO A 278 18.05 -4.34 -9.26
C PRO A 278 17.48 -3.09 -8.60
N SER A 279 18.32 -2.37 -7.86
CA SER A 279 17.99 -1.03 -7.41
C SER A 279 18.03 -0.14 -8.65
N GLY A 280 16.94 0.56 -8.95
CA GLY A 280 16.96 1.62 -9.96
C GLY A 280 18.17 2.54 -9.74
N GLU A 281 18.83 2.92 -10.83
CA GLU A 281 20.00 3.81 -10.79
C GLU A 281 19.64 5.10 -10.03
N ARG A 282 20.29 5.32 -8.88
CA ARG A 282 20.07 6.53 -8.07
C ARG A 282 20.62 7.75 -8.80
N ARG A 283 19.77 8.74 -9.08
CA ARG A 283 20.22 10.12 -9.31
C ARG A 283 20.30 10.86 -7.98
N GLY A 284 21.42 11.55 -7.76
CA GLY A 284 21.80 12.08 -6.45
C GLY A 284 20.96 13.26 -5.97
N GLY A 285 20.19 13.06 -4.90
CA GLY A 285 19.52 14.11 -4.12
C GLY A 285 19.93 14.06 -2.64
N LYS A 286 20.13 15.22 -2.01
CA LYS A 286 20.48 15.38 -0.59
C LYS A 286 19.20 15.48 0.26
N HIS A 287 18.86 14.44 1.04
CA HIS A 287 17.81 14.53 2.06
C HIS A 287 18.38 14.79 3.48
N PRO A 288 17.62 15.51 4.34
CA PRO A 288 18.03 15.87 5.70
C PRO A 288 18.02 14.69 6.67
N ARG A 289 18.89 14.77 7.69
CA ARG A 289 19.12 13.73 8.72
C ARG A 289 17.94 13.69 9.71
N LEU A 290 17.20 12.58 9.75
CA LEU A 290 16.30 12.24 10.84
C LEU A 290 17.01 11.29 11.83
N LEU A 291 16.96 11.65 13.11
CA LEU A 291 17.56 10.94 14.25
C LEU A 291 16.73 9.68 14.58
N ALA A 292 17.07 8.54 13.97
CA ALA A 292 16.55 7.21 14.35
C ALA A 292 17.68 6.26 14.83
N GLY A 293 18.77 6.83 15.35
CA GLY A 293 20.00 6.09 15.67
C GLY A 293 20.03 5.41 17.04
N ALA A 294 19.19 5.83 17.99
CA ALA A 294 19.31 5.39 19.38
C ALA A 294 18.63 4.03 19.66
N GLU A 295 17.53 3.71 18.98
CA GLU A 295 16.69 2.56 19.32
C GLU A 295 17.22 1.22 18.78
N ASN A 296 18.18 1.26 17.85
CA ASN A 296 18.77 0.07 17.26
C ASN A 296 20.14 -0.30 17.87
N GLY A 297 20.68 0.47 18.82
CA GLY A 297 21.96 0.15 19.46
C GLY A 297 23.21 0.33 18.57
N TRP A 298 23.18 1.18 17.54
CA TRP A 298 24.30 1.37 16.61
C TRP A 298 24.89 2.79 16.66
N PRO A 299 26.22 2.95 16.77
CA PRO A 299 26.87 4.22 16.50
C PRO A 299 27.02 4.41 14.98
N ARG A 300 26.32 5.40 14.42
CA ARG A 300 26.40 5.93 13.03
C ARG A 300 25.80 5.05 11.92
N LEU A 301 24.61 5.44 11.44
CA LEU A 301 23.91 4.87 10.28
C LEU A 301 24.64 5.15 8.95
N ARG A 302 24.90 4.10 8.15
CA ARG A 302 25.27 4.20 6.72
C ARG A 302 24.02 4.32 5.84
N ARG A 303 24.15 5.06 4.73
CA ARG A 303 23.11 5.57 3.80
C ARG A 303 22.29 4.53 2.99
N CYS A 304 22.31 3.24 3.34
CA CYS A 304 21.61 2.18 2.60
C CYS A 304 20.53 1.43 3.41
N ARG A 305 20.17 1.90 4.61
CA ARG A 305 19.14 1.25 5.43
C ARG A 305 17.99 2.20 5.73
N TYR A 306 16.78 1.80 5.34
CA TYR A 306 15.57 2.28 6.00
C TYR A 306 15.47 1.56 7.35
N PRO A 307 15.43 2.27 8.49
CA PRO A 307 15.32 1.62 9.78
C PRO A 307 13.91 1.06 9.97
N SER A 308 13.80 -0.24 10.24
CA SER A 308 12.61 -0.82 10.87
C SER A 308 12.73 -0.60 12.38
N GLY A 309 11.95 0.32 12.95
CA GLY A 309 11.91 0.51 14.40
C GLY A 309 11.35 -0.72 15.11
N ARG A 310 11.93 -1.12 16.25
CA ARG A 310 11.34 -2.15 17.11
C ARG A 310 10.12 -1.53 17.81
N LEU A 311 8.95 -2.14 17.69
CA LEU A 311 7.75 -1.68 18.39
C LEU A 311 7.90 -1.99 19.90
N LEU A 312 8.36 -1.03 20.68
CA LEU A 312 8.44 -1.09 22.13
C LEU A 312 7.33 -0.20 22.70
N ARG A 313 6.35 -0.78 23.38
CA ARG A 313 5.49 -0.01 24.29
C ARG A 313 6.17 0.01 25.65
N THR A 314 6.40 1.19 26.20
CA THR A 314 6.83 1.32 27.59
C THR A 314 5.66 0.97 28.52
N GLU A 315 5.90 0.18 29.57
CA GLU A 315 4.89 -0.27 30.54
C GLU A 315 4.20 0.89 31.31
N ASN A 316 4.64 2.13 31.14
CA ASN A 316 4.14 3.28 31.91
C ASN A 316 2.77 3.83 31.46
N ASP A 317 2.22 3.39 30.33
CA ASP A 317 0.91 3.87 29.86
C ASP A 317 -0.29 3.10 30.47
N LEU A 318 -0.06 1.98 31.16
CA LEU A 318 -1.13 1.21 31.82
C LEU A 318 -1.55 1.74 33.20
N ARG A 319 -0.80 2.68 33.80
CA ARG A 319 -1.13 3.25 35.13
C ARG A 319 -1.99 4.52 35.09
N ARG A 320 -2.35 5.04 33.91
CA ARG A 320 -3.20 6.23 33.78
C ARG A 320 -4.71 5.95 33.64
N PHE A 321 -5.12 4.68 33.64
CA PHE A 321 -6.54 4.27 33.58
C PHE A 321 -7.13 3.76 34.89
N SER A 322 -6.39 3.76 36.00
CA SER A 322 -6.94 3.46 37.33
C SER A 322 -7.24 4.76 38.11
N GLY A 323 -8.20 5.54 37.63
CA GLY A 323 -8.74 6.73 38.31
C GLY A 323 -10.05 6.40 39.02
N HIS A 324 -9.97 6.30 40.35
CA HIS A 324 -11.03 6.44 41.36
C HIS A 324 -12.50 6.16 40.99
N HIS A 325 -13.03 5.04 41.47
CA HIS A 325 -14.39 5.00 42.05
C HIS A 325 -14.29 4.57 43.52
N ARG A 326 -14.40 5.54 44.44
CA ARG A 326 -14.84 5.28 45.80
C ARG A 326 -16.37 5.23 45.77
N SER A 327 -16.94 4.07 46.07
CA SER A 327 -18.36 3.93 46.39
C SER A 327 -18.56 4.36 47.83
N ASN A 328 -19.24 5.50 48.03
CA ASN A 328 -19.88 5.84 49.30
C ASN A 328 -21.40 5.83 49.09
N ASP A 329 -22.06 5.25 50.10
CA ASP A 329 -23.48 5.26 50.46
C ASP A 329 -24.44 4.26 49.79
N PRO A 330 -25.39 3.69 50.55
CA PRO A 330 -25.31 3.16 51.93
C PRO A 330 -25.41 1.62 51.98
#